data_AF-A0A2V0QI57-F1
#
_entry.id   AF-A0A2V0QI57-F1
#
_cell.length_a   1.000
_cell.length_b   1.000
_cell.length_c   1.000
_cell.angle_alpha   90.00
_cell.angle_beta   90.00
_cell.angle_gamma   90.00
#
_symmetry.space_group_name_H-M   'P 1'
#
loop_
_entity.id
_entity.type
_entity.pdbx_description
1 polymer ?
#
loop_
_entity_poly.entity_id
_entity_poly.type
_entity_poly.pdbx_seq_one_letter_code
_entity_poly.pdbx_strand_id
1 'polypeptide(L)'
;MQIDALDDVAFRLIVISLDQHLRTFSPSVLTGDSLKSRYRGAHELAITAYEAGFNSEADIFHYANVSCFLATQPDEAHPDIRQLISDKSSLTPSQRIRQANWLVVERSRTQTGTQA
;
A
#
# COMPACT_ATOMS: atom_id res chain seq x y z
N MET A 1 2.79 -12.52 16.87
CA MET A 1 1.35 -12.78 16.68
C MET A 1 1.20 -14.10 15.95
N GLN A 2 0.35 -14.99 16.46
CA GLN A 2 0.04 -16.27 15.81
C GLN A 2 -1.16 -16.01 14.90
N ILE A 3 -0.92 -16.00 13.59
CA ILE A 3 -1.98 -15.99 12.59
C ILE A 3 -2.59 -17.40 12.66
N ASP A 4 -3.86 -17.52 13.05
CA ASP A 4 -4.55 -18.81 13.04
C ASP A 4 -4.51 -19.42 11.63
N ALA A 5 -4.53 -20.75 11.48
CA ALA A 5 -4.35 -21.37 10.17
C ALA A 5 -5.39 -20.91 9.11
N LEU A 6 -6.59 -20.50 9.54
CA LEU A 6 -7.60 -19.88 8.68
C LEU A 6 -7.25 -18.43 8.31
N ASP A 7 -6.71 -17.66 9.27
CA ASP A 7 -6.21 -16.31 9.03
C ASP A 7 -4.99 -16.33 8.10
N ASP A 8 -4.17 -17.40 8.13
CA ASP A 8 -2.99 -17.54 7.28
C ASP A 8 -3.38 -17.82 5.82
N VAL A 9 -4.41 -18.65 5.61
CA VAL A 9 -4.98 -18.85 4.27
C VAL A 9 -5.62 -17.56 3.75
N ALA A 10 -6.41 -16.87 4.57
CA ALA A 10 -7.02 -15.60 4.19
C ALA A 10 -5.95 -14.55 3.83
N PHE A 11 -4.89 -14.45 4.64
CA PHE A 11 -3.79 -13.52 4.39
C PHE A 11 -3.04 -13.85 3.09
N ARG A 12 -2.77 -15.12 2.80
CA ARG A 12 -2.16 -15.54 1.53
C ARG A 12 -3.01 -15.16 0.32
N LEU A 13 -4.34 -15.30 0.42
CA LEU A 13 -5.25 -14.88 -0.65
C LEU A 13 -5.20 -13.36 -0.87
N ILE A 14 -5.14 -12.57 0.21
CA ILE A 14 -4.95 -11.12 0.13
C ILE A 14 -3.64 -10.79 -0.60
N VAL A 15 -2.54 -11.47 -0.27
CA VAL A 15 -1.23 -11.24 -0.91
C VAL A 15 -1.27 -11.58 -2.41
N ILE A 16 -1.98 -12.65 -2.81
CA ILE A 16 -2.16 -13.00 -4.23
C ILE A 16 -2.96 -11.90 -4.95
N SER A 17 -4.07 -11.44 -4.37
CA SER A 17 -4.87 -10.35 -4.92
C SER A 17 -4.05 -9.04 -4.99
N LEU A 18 -3.21 -8.79 -4.00
CA LEU A 18 -2.35 -7.62 -3.94
C LEU A 18 -1.26 -7.64 -5.03
N ASP A 19 -0.62 -8.79 -5.30
CA ASP A 19 0.31 -8.92 -6.44
C ASP A 19 -0.38 -8.55 -7.75
N GLN A 20 -1.59 -9.04 -7.99
CA GLN A 20 -2.36 -8.72 -9.20
C GLN A 20 -2.66 -7.23 -9.28
N HIS A 21 -3.09 -6.61 -8.17
CA HIS A 21 -3.37 -5.18 -8.08
C HIS A 21 -2.13 -4.34 -8.39
N LEU A 22 -0.99 -4.65 -7.77
CA LEU A 22 0.27 -3.94 -7.98
C LEU A 22 0.76 -4.04 -9.43
N ARG A 23 0.54 -5.18 -10.09
CA ARG A 23 0.86 -5.34 -11.52
C ARG A 23 0.02 -4.43 -12.42
N THR A 24 -1.23 -4.16 -12.04
CA THR A 24 -2.13 -3.30 -12.82
C THR A 24 -1.85 -1.82 -12.59
N PHE A 25 -1.60 -1.40 -11.35
CA PHE A 25 -1.59 0.02 -10.98
C PHE A 25 -0.21 0.57 -10.62
N SER A 26 0.79 -0.26 -10.36
CA SER A 26 2.16 0.18 -10.00
C SER A 26 3.25 -0.74 -10.59
N PRO A 27 3.22 -1.03 -11.91
CA PRO A 27 4.13 -1.99 -12.52
C PRO A 27 5.60 -1.59 -12.40
N SER A 28 5.91 -0.29 -12.33
CA SER A 28 7.28 0.22 -12.17
C SER A 28 7.89 -0.04 -10.79
N VAL A 29 7.06 -0.26 -9.76
CA VAL A 29 7.51 -0.50 -8.39
C VAL A 29 7.79 -1.99 -8.15
N LEU A 30 7.22 -2.87 -8.97
CA LEU A 30 7.52 -4.31 -8.95
C LEU A 30 8.77 -4.60 -9.80
N THR A 31 9.94 -4.55 -9.18
CA THR A 31 11.23 -4.81 -9.85
C THR A 31 11.58 -6.30 -10.00
N GLY A 32 10.68 -7.20 -9.59
CA GLY A 32 10.93 -8.64 -9.57
C GLY A 32 10.56 -9.34 -10.88
N ASP A 33 11.56 -9.92 -11.57
CA ASP A 33 11.35 -10.66 -12.82
C ASP A 33 10.62 -12.01 -12.64
N SER A 34 10.74 -12.62 -11.46
CA SER A 34 10.13 -13.92 -11.16
C SER A 34 8.87 -13.82 -10.31
N LEU A 35 7.94 -14.76 -10.48
CA LEU A 35 6.73 -14.89 -9.65
C LEU A 35 7.06 -14.91 -8.15
N LYS A 36 8.13 -15.63 -7.77
CA LYS A 36 8.58 -15.72 -6.38
C LYS A 36 9.03 -14.37 -5.82
N SER A 37 9.75 -13.57 -6.63
CA SER A 37 10.22 -12.24 -6.21
C SER A 37 9.05 -11.28 -6.02
N ARG A 38 8.09 -11.27 -6.97
CA ARG A 38 6.91 -10.40 -6.86
C ARG A 38 6.00 -10.75 -5.69
N TYR A 39 5.73 -12.04 -5.49
CA TYR A 39 4.98 -12.49 -4.31
C TYR A 39 5.65 -12.07 -3.01
N ARG A 40 7.00 -12.16 -2.93
CA ARG A 40 7.75 -11.70 -1.75
C ARG A 40 7.54 -10.21 -1.51
N GLY A 41 7.64 -9.37 -2.54
CA GLY A 41 7.40 -7.93 -2.40
C GLY A 41 5.97 -7.60 -1.95
N ALA A 42 4.96 -8.23 -2.56
CA ALA A 42 3.56 -8.06 -2.15
C ALA A 42 3.33 -8.53 -0.70
N HIS A 43 3.96 -9.64 -0.31
CA HIS A 43 3.89 -10.18 1.04
C HIS A 43 4.52 -9.26 2.08
N GLU A 44 5.72 -8.73 1.81
CA GLU A 44 6.40 -7.76 2.67
C GLU A 44 5.56 -6.49 2.85
N LEU A 45 4.93 -6.00 1.78
CA LEU A 45 4.05 -4.84 1.82
C LEU A 45 2.80 -5.09 2.68
N ALA A 46 2.17 -6.26 2.52
CA ALA A 46 1.00 -6.66 3.30
C ALA A 46 1.33 -6.84 4.79
N ILE A 47 2.48 -7.45 5.12
CA ILE A 47 2.94 -7.57 6.51
C ILE A 47 3.18 -6.19 7.11
N THR A 48 3.87 -5.31 6.38
CA THR A 48 4.16 -3.95 6.88
C THR A 48 2.87 -3.19 7.18
N ALA A 49 1.86 -3.30 6.30
CA ALA A 49 0.54 -2.71 6.54
C ALA A 49 -0.10 -3.27 7.81
N TYR A 50 -0.11 -4.60 7.96
CA TYR A 50 -0.68 -5.29 9.11
C TYR A 50 0.01 -4.90 10.43
N GLU A 51 1.33 -4.82 10.44
CA GLU A 51 2.12 -4.38 11.61
C GLU A 51 1.87 -2.90 11.96
N ALA A 52 1.56 -2.07 10.97
CA ALA A 52 1.15 -0.68 11.16
C ALA A 52 -0.32 -0.51 11.63
N GLY A 53 -1.06 -1.62 11.79
CA GLY A 53 -2.46 -1.63 12.24
C GLY A 53 -3.48 -1.47 11.11
N PHE A 54 -3.06 -1.60 9.85
CA PHE A 54 -3.90 -1.58 8.66
C PHE A 54 -4.34 -3.01 8.31
N ASN A 55 -5.29 -3.54 9.08
CA ASN A 55 -5.52 -4.99 9.16
C ASN A 55 -6.58 -5.53 8.19
N SER A 56 -7.40 -4.67 7.56
CA SER A 56 -8.38 -5.12 6.57
C SER A 56 -7.76 -5.24 5.18
N GLU A 57 -8.32 -6.09 4.31
CA GLU A 57 -7.89 -6.19 2.91
C GLU A 57 -7.89 -4.82 2.22
N ALA A 58 -8.95 -4.03 2.42
CA ALA A 58 -9.03 -2.67 1.87
C ALA A 58 -7.90 -1.76 2.40
N ASP A 59 -7.58 -1.85 3.69
CA ASP A 59 -6.50 -1.05 4.27
C ASP A 59 -5.12 -1.44 3.73
N ILE A 60 -4.88 -2.74 3.53
CA ILE A 60 -3.66 -3.26 2.91
C ILE A 60 -3.51 -2.73 1.48
N PHE A 61 -4.59 -2.71 0.70
CA PHE A 61 -4.58 -2.19 -0.68
C PHE A 61 -4.37 -0.67 -0.72
N HIS A 62 -5.01 0.08 0.19
CA HIS A 62 -4.78 1.51 0.33
C HIS A 62 -3.32 1.79 0.73
N TYR A 63 -2.78 1.01 1.66
CA TYR A 63 -1.37 1.12 2.06
C TYR A 63 -0.44 0.87 0.89
N ALA A 64 -0.71 -0.17 0.11
CA ALA A 64 0.09 -0.50 -1.06
C ALA A 64 0.13 0.65 -2.08
N ASN A 65 -1.02 1.23 -2.42
CA ASN A 65 -1.08 2.39 -3.32
C ASN A 65 -0.26 3.57 -2.79
N VAL A 66 -0.39 3.85 -1.49
CA VAL A 66 0.34 4.96 -0.83
C VAL A 66 1.84 4.72 -0.85
N SER A 67 2.30 3.54 -0.45
CA SER A 67 3.72 3.19 -0.46
C SER A 67 4.30 3.21 -1.86
N CYS A 68 3.60 2.65 -2.85
CA CYS A 68 4.06 2.67 -4.25
C CYS A 68 4.16 4.09 -4.81
N PHE A 69 3.18 4.95 -4.52
CA PHE A 69 3.25 6.35 -4.91
C PHE A 69 4.44 7.05 -4.24
N LEU A 70 4.57 6.98 -2.92
CA LEU A 70 5.63 7.65 -2.18
C LEU A 70 7.04 7.17 -2.58
N ALA A 71 7.20 5.90 -2.95
CA ALA A 71 8.48 5.37 -3.45
C ALA A 71 8.96 6.03 -4.76
N THR A 72 8.06 6.69 -5.50
CA THR A 72 8.40 7.45 -6.72
C THR A 72 8.65 8.94 -6.47
N GLN A 73 8.45 9.40 -5.24
CA GLN A 73 8.53 10.81 -4.86
C GLN A 73 9.75 11.03 -3.96
N PRO A 74 10.31 12.26 -3.92
CA PRO A 74 11.33 12.62 -2.92
C PRO A 74 10.83 12.39 -1.48
N ASP A 75 11.76 12.18 -0.55
CA ASP A 75 11.44 11.91 0.86
C ASP A 75 10.75 13.08 1.55
N GLU A 76 11.07 14.32 1.17
CA GLU A 76 10.47 15.55 1.69
C GLU A 76 9.12 15.87 1.04
N ALA A 77 8.74 15.16 -0.04
CA ALA A 77 7.48 15.37 -0.70
C ALA A 77 6.33 14.76 0.10
N HIS A 78 5.16 15.40 0.03
CA HIS A 78 3.89 14.91 0.58
C HIS A 78 3.93 14.60 2.10
N PRO A 79 4.41 15.53 2.94
CA PRO A 79 4.53 15.30 4.39
C PRO A 79 3.19 14.95 5.04
N ASP A 80 2.08 15.48 4.52
CA ASP A 80 0.73 15.19 4.97
C ASP A 80 0.30 13.73 4.73
N ILE A 81 0.67 13.13 3.60
CA ILE A 81 0.44 11.70 3.33
C ILE A 81 1.33 10.84 4.23
N ARG A 82 2.60 11.20 4.37
CA ARG A 82 3.57 10.48 5.22
C ARG A 82 3.15 10.50 6.69
N GLN A 83 2.59 11.61 7.16
CA GLN A 83 2.06 11.73 8.51
C GLN A 83 0.86 10.80 8.73
N LEU A 84 -0.06 10.70 7.77
CA LEU A 84 -1.24 9.84 7.89
C LEU A 84 -0.86 8.36 8.07
N ILE A 85 0.22 7.88 7.43
CA ILE A 85 0.64 6.49 7.56
C ILE A 85 1.51 6.22 8.80
N SER A 86 2.25 7.23 9.30
CA SER A 86 3.24 7.06 10.37
C SER A 86 2.72 7.38 11.77
N ASP A 87 1.85 8.39 11.90
CA ASP A 87 1.47 8.94 13.20
C ASP A 87 0.10 8.44 13.68
N LYS A 88 -0.01 8.23 14.99
CA LYS A 88 -1.31 8.05 15.65
C LYS A 88 -2.04 9.40 15.66
N SER A 89 -3.21 9.44 15.04
CA SER A 89 -4.11 10.60 15.08
C SER A 89 -5.41 10.24 15.79
N SER A 90 -6.34 11.18 15.88
CA SER A 90 -7.71 10.91 16.34
C SER A 90 -8.51 10.01 15.39
N LEU A 91 -8.00 9.76 14.18
CA LEU A 91 -8.61 8.86 13.21
C LEU A 91 -8.20 7.41 13.51
N THR A 92 -9.11 6.49 13.22
CA THR A 92 -8.79 5.06 13.20
C THR A 92 -7.76 4.75 12.10
N PRO A 93 -6.97 3.65 12.21
CA PRO A 93 -6.05 3.24 11.15
C PRO A 93 -6.69 3.19 9.76
N SER A 94 -7.88 2.60 9.64
CA SER A 94 -8.59 2.50 8.36
C SER A 94 -9.00 3.86 7.78
N GLN A 95 -9.36 4.83 8.63
CA GLN A 95 -9.65 6.20 8.19
C GLN A 95 -8.39 6.92 7.70
N ARG A 96 -7.27 6.78 8.44
CA ARG A 96 -5.99 7.38 8.06
C ARG A 96 -5.53 6.90 6.68
N ILE A 97 -5.51 5.58 6.48
CA ILE A 97 -4.98 5.02 5.24
C ILE A 97 -5.88 5.27 4.03
N ARG A 98 -7.20 5.28 4.24
CA ARG A 98 -8.16 5.68 3.22
C ARG A 98 -7.95 7.14 2.80
N GLN A 99 -7.75 8.04 3.76
CA GLN A 99 -7.48 9.45 3.49
C GLN A 99 -6.15 9.63 2.75
N ALA A 100 -5.10 8.94 3.17
CA ALA A 100 -3.81 8.95 2.49
C ALA A 100 -3.95 8.48 1.02
N ASN A 101 -4.66 7.38 0.79
CA ASN A 101 -4.90 6.88 -0.56
C ASN A 101 -5.75 7.84 -1.42
N TRP A 102 -6.71 8.55 -0.83
CA TRP A 102 -7.46 9.58 -1.55
C TRP A 102 -6.55 10.73 -2.02
N LEU A 103 -5.64 11.21 -1.16
CA LEU A 103 -4.64 12.23 -1.52
C LEU A 103 -3.69 11.76 -2.63
N VAL A 104 -3.29 10.49 -2.60
CA VAL A 104 -2.50 9.87 -3.68
C VAL A 104 -3.25 9.94 -5.01
N VAL A 105 -4.51 9.49 -5.04
CA VAL A 105 -5.32 9.52 -6.26
C VAL A 105 -5.48 10.94 -6.80
N GLU A 106 -5.70 11.93 -5.93
CA GLU A 106 -5.77 13.33 -6.31
C GLU A 106 -4.45 13.82 -6.95
N ARG A 107 -3.31 13.55 -6.29
CA ARG A 107 -1.99 14.01 -6.74
C ARG A 107 -1.51 13.34 -8.00
N SER A 108 -1.72 12.04 -8.14
CA SER A 108 -1.38 11.30 -9.36
C SER A 108 -2.10 11.91 -10.57
N ARG A 109 -3.37 12.32 -10.42
CA ARG A 109 -4.12 12.99 -11.50
C ARG A 109 -3.52 14.36 -11.85
N THR A 110 -3.15 15.16 -10.86
CA THR A 110 -2.52 16.47 -11.10
C THR A 110 -1.15 16.34 -11.77
N GLN A 111 -0.35 15.35 -11.39
CA GLN A 111 0.96 15.08 -11.99
C GLN A 111 0.84 14.64 -13.46
N THR A 112 -0.12 13.77 -13.78
CA THR A 112 -0.38 13.38 -15.18
C THR A 112 -0.95 14.53 -16.03
N GLY A 113 -1.75 15.41 -15.43
CA GLY A 113 -2.35 16.57 -16.12
C GLY A 113 -1.38 17.72 -16.43
N THR A 114 -0.18 17.72 -15.83
CA THR A 114 0.84 18.78 -16.04
C THR A 114 1.83 18.43 -17.17
N GLN A 115 1.71 17.25 -17.79
CA GLN A 115 2.54 16.80 -18.92
C GLN A 115 1.82 16.88 -20.29
N ALA A 116 0.73 17.64 -20.40
CA ALA A 116 -0.01 17.84 -21.65
C ALA A 116 0.19 19.26 -22.23
#